data_AF-A0AB36PL24-F1
#
_entry.id   AF-A0AB36PL24-F1
#
_cell.length_a   1.000
_cell.length_b   1.000
_cell.length_c   1.000
_cell.angle_alpha   90.00
_cell.angle_beta   90.00
_cell.angle_gamma   90.00
#
_symmetry.space_group_name_H-M   'P 1'
#
loop_
_entity.id
_entity.type
_entity.pdbx_description
1 polymer ?
#
loop_
_entity_poly.entity_id
_entity_poly.type
_entity_poly.pdbx_seq_one_letter_code
_entity_poly.pdbx_strand_id
1 'polypeptide(L)'
;MSNAITMGIFWHLIGAASAACFYAPFKKVKKWSWETMWSVGGIVSWIILPWAISALLLPDFWAYYSSFSLSTLLPVFLFGAMWGIGNINYGLTMRYLGMSMGIGIAIGITLIVGTLMTPIINGNFDVLINTEGGRMTLLGVLVALIGVGIVTRAGQLKERKMGIKAEEFNLKKGLVLAVMCGIFSAGMSFAMNAAKPMHEAAAALGVDPLYVALPSYVVIMGGGAIINLGFCFIRLAKVKDLSLKADFSLAKPLIIHNVLLSALGGLMWYLQFFFYA
;
A
#
# COMPACT_ATOMS: atom_id res chain seq x y z
N MET A 1 -29.36 2.05 11.61
CA MET A 1 -28.24 1.37 10.91
C MET A 1 -27.84 0.16 11.74
N SER A 2 -27.65 -1.01 11.13
CA SER A 2 -27.21 -2.22 11.85
C SER A 2 -25.91 -1.93 12.60
N ASN A 3 -25.78 -2.40 13.85
CA ASN A 3 -24.55 -2.27 14.65
C ASN A 3 -23.31 -2.77 13.88
N ALA A 4 -23.48 -3.75 12.98
CA ALA A 4 -22.40 -4.27 12.14
C ALA A 4 -21.86 -3.23 11.15
N ILE A 5 -22.72 -2.39 10.56
CA ILE A 5 -22.31 -1.34 9.61
C ILE A 5 -21.49 -0.27 10.34
N THR A 6 -21.97 0.18 11.50
CA THR A 6 -21.26 1.17 12.32
C THR A 6 -19.90 0.64 12.79
N MET A 7 -19.84 -0.63 13.22
CA MET A 7 -18.57 -1.27 13.58
C MET A 7 -17.64 -1.42 12.38
N GLY A 8 -18.14 -1.79 11.20
CA GLY A 8 -17.35 -1.86 9.98
C GLY A 8 -16.72 -0.51 9.60
N ILE A 9 -17.50 0.57 9.66
CA ILE A 9 -17.01 1.95 9.45
C ILE A 9 -15.93 2.30 10.48
N PHE A 10 -16.15 1.95 11.75
CA PHE A 10 -15.20 2.23 12.82
C PHE A 10 -13.88 1.47 12.63
N TRP A 11 -13.92 0.18 12.27
CA TRP A 11 -12.72 -0.60 11.96
C TRP A 11 -11.98 -0.04 10.75
N HIS A 12 -12.71 0.31 9.67
CA HIS A 12 -12.12 0.97 8.51
C HIS A 12 -11.43 2.29 8.89
N LEU A 13 -12.01 3.07 9.81
CA LEU A 13 -11.39 4.30 10.30
C LEU A 13 -10.09 4.02 11.05
N ILE A 14 -10.02 2.97 11.88
CA ILE A 14 -8.79 2.56 12.57
C ILE A 14 -7.73 2.13 11.56
N GLY A 15 -8.08 1.29 10.58
CA GLY A 15 -7.18 0.88 9.51
C GLY A 15 -6.64 2.07 8.71
N ALA A 16 -7.53 2.98 8.33
CA ALA A 16 -7.17 4.20 7.61
C ALA A 16 -6.30 5.15 8.44
N ALA A 17 -6.56 5.29 9.74
CA ALA A 17 -5.74 6.08 10.63
C ALA A 17 -4.34 5.48 10.79
N SER A 18 -4.24 4.15 10.94
CA SER A 18 -2.97 3.42 11.00
C SER A 18 -2.17 3.59 9.71
N ALA A 19 -2.80 3.42 8.55
CA ALA A 19 -2.20 3.73 7.26
C ALA A 19 -1.77 5.20 7.19
N ALA A 20 -2.64 6.17 7.45
CA ALA A 20 -2.27 7.59 7.38
C ALA A 20 -1.05 7.95 8.27
N CYS A 21 -0.87 7.24 9.39
CA CYS A 21 0.22 7.46 10.33
C CYS A 21 1.46 6.59 10.09
N PHE A 22 1.45 5.66 9.13
CA PHE A 22 2.52 4.68 8.93
C PHE A 22 3.89 5.33 8.67
N TYR A 23 3.91 6.53 8.08
CA TYR A 23 5.14 7.26 7.77
C TYR A 23 5.73 8.01 8.98
N ALA A 24 4.96 8.21 10.06
CA ALA A 24 5.41 8.98 11.22
C ALA A 24 6.58 8.32 11.98
N PRO A 25 6.61 6.99 12.20
CA PRO A 25 7.78 6.29 12.74
C PRO A 25 9.04 6.46 11.88
N PHE A 26 8.93 6.38 10.54
CA PHE A 26 10.06 6.54 9.63
C PHE A 26 10.74 7.90 9.77
N LYS A 27 9.98 8.97 10.02
CA LYS A 27 10.55 10.31 10.28
C LYS A 27 11.39 10.42 11.55
N LYS A 28 11.25 9.47 12.47
CA LYS A 28 12.03 9.43 13.72
C LYS A 28 13.31 8.58 13.59
N VAL A 29 13.46 7.84 12.49
CA VAL A 29 14.68 7.09 12.18
C VAL A 29 15.83 8.08 11.96
N LYS A 30 17.00 7.81 12.56
CA LYS A 30 18.14 8.73 12.56
C LYS A 30 19.34 8.11 11.87
N LYS A 31 20.01 8.88 11.01
CA LYS A 31 21.28 8.50 10.36
C LYS A 31 21.21 7.22 9.52
N TRP A 32 20.03 6.83 9.06
CA TRP A 32 19.86 5.78 8.06
C TRP A 32 19.45 6.39 6.73
N SER A 33 19.89 5.74 5.67
CA SER A 33 19.35 5.99 4.34
C SER A 33 17.86 5.63 4.25
N TRP A 34 17.14 6.30 3.34
CA TRP A 34 15.73 6.02 3.09
C TRP A 34 15.54 4.57 2.64
N GLU A 35 16.46 4.06 1.82
CA GLU A 35 16.44 2.71 1.27
C GLU A 35 16.56 1.65 2.36
N THR A 36 17.44 1.86 3.35
CA THR A 36 17.61 0.93 4.47
C THR A 36 16.35 0.91 5.34
N MET A 37 15.84 2.07 5.77
CA MET A 37 14.65 2.10 6.62
C MET A 37 13.41 1.56 5.88
N TRP A 38 13.24 1.93 4.61
CA TRP A 38 12.13 1.47 3.78
C TRP A 38 12.21 -0.04 3.54
N SER A 39 13.40 -0.59 3.34
CA SER A 39 13.60 -2.04 3.19
C SER A 39 13.25 -2.81 4.46
N VAL A 40 13.68 -2.32 5.63
CA VAL A 40 13.34 -2.97 6.92
C VAL A 40 11.82 -2.94 7.15
N GLY A 41 11.18 -1.79 6.96
CA GLY A 41 9.72 -1.68 7.08
C GLY A 41 8.97 -2.50 6.02
N GLY A 42 9.51 -2.57 4.81
CA GLY A 42 9.01 -3.37 3.69
C GLY A 42 9.08 -4.87 3.95
N ILE A 43 10.18 -5.37 4.53
CA ILE A 43 10.31 -6.78 4.92
C ILE A 43 9.24 -7.14 5.96
N VAL A 44 9.01 -6.28 6.95
CA VAL A 44 7.97 -6.52 7.96
C VAL A 44 6.58 -6.53 7.33
N SER A 45 6.27 -5.53 6.51
CA SER A 45 4.93 -5.32 5.94
C SER A 45 4.57 -6.24 4.78
N TRP A 46 5.51 -6.56 3.90
CA TRP A 46 5.23 -7.30 2.65
C TRP A 46 5.63 -8.77 2.71
N ILE A 47 6.44 -9.16 3.68
CA ILE A 47 6.91 -10.55 3.82
C ILE A 47 6.46 -11.12 5.15
N ILE A 48 6.97 -10.58 6.27
CA ILE A 48 6.77 -11.21 7.59
C ILE A 48 5.29 -11.24 7.97
N LEU A 49 4.59 -10.11 7.92
CA LEU A 49 3.19 -10.02 8.36
C LEU A 49 2.20 -10.83 7.49
N PRO A 50 2.22 -10.73 6.14
CA PRO A 50 1.35 -11.56 5.30
C PRO A 50 1.57 -13.06 5.55
N TRP A 51 2.84 -13.49 5.66
CA TRP A 51 3.18 -14.89 5.90
C TRP A 51 2.72 -15.35 7.29
N ALA A 52 3.02 -14.58 8.33
CA ALA A 52 2.65 -14.92 9.70
C ALA A 52 1.13 -15.02 9.85
N ILE A 53 0.38 -14.07 9.32
CA ILE A 53 -1.08 -14.05 9.42
C ILE A 53 -1.69 -15.18 8.62
N SER A 54 -1.20 -15.45 7.42
CA SER A 54 -1.68 -16.59 6.63
C SER A 54 -1.41 -17.92 7.30
N ALA A 55 -0.26 -18.08 7.96
CA ALA A 55 0.08 -19.28 8.71
C ALA A 55 -0.79 -19.46 9.97
N LEU A 56 -1.32 -18.37 10.54
CA LEU A 56 -2.28 -18.42 11.65
C LEU A 56 -3.71 -18.73 11.20
N LEU A 57 -4.09 -18.28 10.00
CA LEU A 57 -5.45 -18.45 9.47
C LEU A 57 -5.66 -19.79 8.77
N LEU A 58 -4.65 -20.31 8.09
CA LEU A 58 -4.76 -21.53 7.29
C LEU A 58 -4.41 -22.77 8.12
N PRO A 59 -5.19 -23.86 8.00
CA PRO A 59 -4.90 -25.11 8.70
C PRO A 59 -3.58 -25.75 8.23
N ASP A 60 -3.30 -25.68 6.92
CA ASP A 60 -2.03 -26.09 6.34
C ASP A 60 -1.58 -25.04 5.32
N PHE A 61 -0.58 -24.26 5.70
CA PHE A 61 -0.03 -23.17 4.89
C PHE A 61 0.52 -23.70 3.55
N TRP A 62 1.31 -24.77 3.56
CA TRP A 62 2.00 -25.25 2.37
C TRP A 62 1.05 -25.97 1.42
N ALA A 63 0.11 -26.75 1.95
CA ALA A 63 -0.93 -27.38 1.14
C ALA A 63 -1.82 -26.35 0.43
N TYR A 64 -2.17 -25.25 1.11
CA TYR A 64 -2.95 -24.17 0.49
C TYR A 64 -2.24 -23.56 -0.73
N TYR A 65 -0.99 -23.08 -0.59
CA TYR A 65 -0.30 -22.44 -1.73
C TYR A 65 0.08 -23.43 -2.83
N SER A 66 0.35 -24.70 -2.50
CA SER A 66 0.64 -25.74 -3.50
C SER A 66 -0.60 -26.23 -4.25
N SER A 67 -1.82 -25.94 -3.76
CA SER A 67 -3.07 -26.28 -4.45
C SER A 67 -3.34 -25.41 -5.68
N PHE A 68 -2.65 -24.27 -5.83
CA PHE A 68 -2.86 -23.35 -6.95
C PHE A 68 -1.86 -23.60 -8.08
N SER A 69 -2.36 -23.56 -9.31
CA SER A 69 -1.51 -23.56 -10.49
C SER A 69 -0.78 -22.22 -10.67
N LEU A 70 0.32 -22.23 -11.42
CA LEU A 70 1.03 -21.01 -11.81
C LEU A 70 0.12 -20.03 -12.58
N SER A 71 -0.87 -20.53 -13.33
CA SER A 71 -1.82 -19.67 -14.05
C SER A 71 -2.72 -18.84 -13.14
N THR A 72 -2.94 -19.30 -11.90
CA THR A 72 -3.68 -18.57 -10.86
C THR A 72 -2.78 -17.61 -10.11
N LEU A 73 -1.58 -18.06 -9.72
CA LEU A 73 -0.68 -17.27 -8.88
C LEU A 73 0.06 -16.17 -9.66
N LEU A 74 0.39 -16.41 -10.94
CA LEU A 74 1.19 -15.48 -11.72
C LEU A 74 0.50 -14.13 -11.95
N PRO A 75 -0.78 -14.04 -12.34
CA PRO A 75 -1.47 -12.75 -12.46
C PRO A 75 -1.53 -12.00 -11.13
N VAL A 76 -1.83 -12.69 -10.02
CA VAL A 76 -1.87 -12.11 -8.66
C VAL A 76 -0.51 -11.51 -8.30
N PHE A 77 0.56 -12.25 -8.57
CA PHE A 77 1.93 -11.81 -8.34
C PHE A 77 2.31 -10.63 -9.24
N LEU A 78 2.01 -10.68 -10.54
CA LEU A 78 2.37 -9.62 -11.50
C LEU A 78 1.62 -8.32 -11.21
N PHE A 79 0.34 -8.37 -10.84
CA PHE A 79 -0.40 -7.19 -10.41
C PHE A 79 0.10 -6.65 -9.07
N GLY A 80 0.55 -7.52 -8.16
CA GLY A 80 1.29 -7.13 -6.96
C GLY A 80 2.61 -6.43 -7.25
N ALA A 81 3.39 -6.94 -8.22
CA ALA A 81 4.61 -6.30 -8.70
C ALA A 81 4.32 -4.94 -9.35
N MET A 82 3.23 -4.85 -10.13
CA MET A 82 2.75 -3.59 -10.70
C MET A 82 2.44 -2.57 -9.60
N TRP A 83 1.72 -2.97 -8.54
CA TRP A 83 1.52 -2.14 -7.35
C TRP A 83 2.86 -1.72 -6.71
N GLY A 84 3.83 -2.63 -6.66
CA GLY A 84 5.18 -2.34 -6.16
C GLY A 84 5.88 -1.19 -6.88
N ILE A 85 5.72 -1.09 -8.21
CA ILE A 85 6.21 0.06 -9.01
C ILE A 85 5.51 1.36 -8.56
N GLY A 86 4.19 1.29 -8.34
CA GLY A 86 3.40 2.40 -7.82
C GLY A 86 3.90 2.89 -6.47
N ASN A 87 4.28 1.96 -5.58
CA ASN A 87 4.77 2.26 -4.24
C ASN A 87 6.14 2.97 -4.24
N ILE A 88 7.06 2.61 -5.15
CA ILE A 88 8.32 3.35 -5.33
C ILE A 88 8.04 4.77 -5.83
N ASN A 89 7.17 4.90 -6.83
CA ASN A 89 6.78 6.20 -7.38
C ASN A 89 6.10 7.08 -6.34
N TYR A 90 5.37 6.50 -5.39
CA TYR A 90 4.76 7.22 -4.28
C TYR A 90 5.81 7.94 -3.41
N GLY A 91 6.86 7.22 -3.00
CA GLY A 91 7.97 7.80 -2.24
C GLY A 91 8.71 8.89 -3.01
N LEU A 92 8.98 8.66 -4.30
CA LEU A 92 9.62 9.67 -5.17
C LEU A 92 8.73 10.90 -5.39
N THR A 93 7.42 10.72 -5.53
CA THR A 93 6.46 11.81 -5.69
C THR A 93 6.51 12.77 -4.50
N MET A 94 6.59 12.24 -3.27
CA MET A 94 6.70 13.06 -2.07
C MET A 94 7.99 13.91 -2.05
N ARG A 95 9.11 13.37 -2.56
CA ARG A 95 10.39 14.08 -2.68
C ARG A 95 10.30 15.28 -3.63
N TYR A 96 9.54 15.17 -4.72
CA TYR A 96 9.41 16.21 -5.75
C TYR A 96 8.25 17.19 -5.56
N LEU A 97 7.11 16.76 -5.00
CA LEU A 97 5.92 17.62 -4.81
C LEU A 97 5.69 18.09 -3.38
N GLY A 98 6.37 17.48 -2.41
CA GLY A 98 6.03 17.62 -0.99
C GLY A 98 4.92 16.66 -0.58
N MET A 99 4.76 16.43 0.72
CA MET A 99 3.85 15.42 1.22
C MET A 99 2.39 15.75 0.89
N SER A 100 1.94 16.98 1.14
CA SER A 100 0.52 17.30 0.98
C SER A 100 0.06 17.17 -0.47
N MET A 101 0.77 17.80 -1.42
CA MET A 101 0.41 17.72 -2.83
C MET A 101 0.62 16.32 -3.42
N GLY A 102 1.75 15.68 -3.08
CA GLY A 102 2.08 14.36 -3.60
C GLY A 102 1.08 13.28 -3.20
N ILE A 103 0.74 13.22 -1.90
CA ILE A 103 -0.25 12.28 -1.37
C ILE A 103 -1.62 12.51 -2.01
N GLY A 104 -2.07 13.77 -2.06
CA GLY A 104 -3.39 14.12 -2.59
C GLY A 104 -3.59 13.67 -4.03
N ILE A 105 -2.64 13.99 -4.91
CA ILE A 105 -2.74 13.65 -6.33
C ILE A 105 -2.63 12.14 -6.53
N ALA A 106 -1.66 11.48 -5.89
CA ALA A 106 -1.47 10.03 -6.03
C ALA A 106 -2.69 9.24 -5.53
N ILE A 107 -3.23 9.59 -4.36
CA ILE A 107 -4.44 8.92 -3.80
C ILE A 107 -5.66 9.19 -4.68
N GLY A 108 -5.87 10.43 -5.12
CA GLY A 108 -7.01 10.78 -5.96
C GLY A 108 -7.02 9.99 -7.28
N ILE A 109 -5.87 9.86 -7.94
CA ILE A 109 -5.75 9.06 -9.16
C ILE A 109 -5.92 7.57 -8.86
N THR A 110 -5.30 7.05 -7.80
CA THR A 110 -5.46 5.64 -7.40
C THR A 110 -6.92 5.30 -7.15
N LEU A 111 -7.66 6.19 -6.48
CA LEU A 111 -9.08 6.01 -6.20
C LEU A 111 -9.88 5.90 -7.50
N ILE A 112 -9.70 6.83 -8.45
CA ILE A 112 -10.42 6.82 -9.72
C ILE A 112 -10.07 5.56 -10.53
N VAL A 113 -8.77 5.30 -10.71
CA VAL A 113 -8.30 4.18 -11.53
C VAL A 113 -8.69 2.86 -10.90
N GLY A 114 -8.47 2.68 -9.60
CA GLY A 114 -8.79 1.45 -8.88
C GLY A 114 -10.30 1.15 -8.85
N THR A 115 -11.16 2.17 -8.71
CA THR A 115 -12.61 1.96 -8.69
C THR A 115 -13.19 1.73 -10.09
N LEU A 116 -12.71 2.45 -11.11
CA LEU A 116 -13.32 2.39 -12.45
C LEU A 116 -12.73 1.30 -13.34
N MET A 117 -11.40 1.06 -13.28
CA MET A 117 -10.76 0.17 -14.24
C MET A 117 -11.15 -1.29 -14.05
N THR A 118 -11.30 -1.78 -12.82
CA THR A 118 -11.65 -3.19 -12.57
C THR A 118 -13.03 -3.54 -13.16
N PRO A 119 -14.10 -2.75 -12.95
CA PRO A 119 -15.37 -2.95 -13.65
C PRO A 119 -15.27 -2.83 -15.17
N ILE A 120 -14.50 -1.87 -15.70
CA ILE A 120 -14.33 -1.68 -17.15
C ILE A 120 -13.68 -2.91 -17.79
N ILE A 121 -12.57 -3.40 -17.21
CA ILE A 121 -11.84 -4.57 -17.71
C ILE A 121 -12.72 -5.82 -17.66
N ASN A 122 -13.56 -5.96 -16.62
CA ASN A 122 -14.46 -7.09 -16.46
C ASN A 122 -15.77 -6.97 -17.28
N GLY A 123 -15.95 -5.93 -18.10
CA GLY A 123 -17.17 -5.71 -18.88
C GLY A 123 -18.41 -5.30 -18.06
N ASN A 124 -18.22 -4.96 -16.78
CA ASN A 124 -19.28 -4.64 -15.83
C ASN A 124 -19.50 -3.13 -15.66
N PHE A 125 -19.06 -2.31 -16.63
CA PHE A 125 -19.20 -0.86 -16.55
C PHE A 125 -20.66 -0.40 -16.62
N ASP A 126 -21.49 -1.08 -17.41
CA ASP A 126 -22.93 -0.79 -17.48
C ASP A 126 -23.63 -1.02 -16.14
N VAL A 127 -23.19 -2.01 -15.36
CA VAL A 127 -23.70 -2.26 -14.01
C VAL A 127 -23.40 -1.06 -13.11
N LEU A 128 -22.22 -0.45 -13.25
CA LEU A 128 -21.81 0.70 -12.44
C LEU A 128 -22.67 1.94 -12.70
N ILE A 129 -23.12 2.15 -13.93
CA ILE A 129 -23.92 3.33 -14.32
C ILE A 129 -25.42 3.09 -14.15
N ASN A 130 -25.90 1.89 -14.45
CA ASN A 130 -27.34 1.62 -14.56
C ASN A 130 -27.94 1.05 -13.28
N THR A 131 -27.14 0.52 -12.35
CA THR A 131 -27.66 0.05 -11.06
C THR A 131 -27.61 1.12 -9.98
N GLU A 132 -28.55 1.07 -9.05
CA GLU A 132 -28.58 1.97 -7.89
C GLU A 132 -27.30 1.84 -7.04
N GLY A 133 -26.85 0.60 -6.78
CA GLY A 133 -25.61 0.33 -6.07
C GLY A 133 -24.38 0.93 -6.76
N GLY A 134 -24.29 0.78 -8.09
CA GLY A 134 -23.20 1.37 -8.87
C GLY A 134 -23.18 2.90 -8.84
N ARG A 135 -24.36 3.54 -8.97
CA ARG A 135 -24.49 5.00 -8.84
C ARG A 135 -24.10 5.50 -7.46
N MET A 136 -24.45 4.77 -6.40
CA MET A 136 -24.02 5.07 -5.04
C MET A 136 -22.50 4.95 -4.87
N THR A 137 -21.86 3.95 -5.49
CA THR A 137 -20.40 3.84 -5.53
C THR A 137 -19.76 5.05 -6.23
N LEU A 138 -20.28 5.46 -7.39
CA LEU A 138 -19.79 6.63 -8.12
C LEU A 138 -19.95 7.94 -7.32
N LEU A 139 -21.07 8.11 -6.63
CA LEU A 139 -21.28 9.24 -5.73
C LEU A 139 -20.27 9.23 -4.58
N GLY A 140 -20.00 8.06 -4.00
CA GLY A 140 -18.98 7.87 -2.98
C GLY A 140 -17.59 8.29 -3.46
N VAL A 141 -17.21 7.88 -4.68
CA VAL A 141 -15.94 8.31 -5.31
C VAL A 141 -15.88 9.83 -5.46
N LEU A 142 -16.97 10.47 -5.93
CA LEU A 142 -17.03 11.92 -6.08
C LEU A 142 -16.83 12.64 -4.73
N VAL A 143 -17.53 12.20 -3.68
CA VAL A 143 -17.41 12.76 -2.33
C VAL A 143 -15.99 12.57 -1.79
N ALA A 144 -15.39 11.39 -1.99
CA ALA A 144 -14.01 11.12 -1.59
C ALA A 144 -13.00 12.02 -2.32
N LEU A 145 -13.18 12.28 -3.62
CA LEU A 145 -12.33 13.21 -4.38
C LEU A 145 -12.42 14.65 -3.86
N ILE A 146 -13.63 15.12 -3.49
CA ILE A 146 -13.81 16.42 -2.85
C ILE A 146 -13.04 16.46 -1.52
N GLY A 147 -13.16 15.41 -0.70
CA GLY A 147 -12.43 15.27 0.56
C GLY A 147 -10.91 15.32 0.38
N VAL A 148 -10.37 14.56 -0.59
CA VAL A 148 -8.95 14.60 -0.97
C VAL A 148 -8.53 16.01 -1.36
N GLY A 149 -9.32 16.72 -2.17
CA GLY A 149 -9.05 18.09 -2.56
C GLY A 149 -8.96 19.06 -1.37
N ILE A 150 -9.91 18.96 -0.43
CA ILE A 150 -9.94 19.79 0.79
C ILE A 150 -8.71 19.52 1.66
N VAL A 151 -8.41 18.25 1.96
CA VAL A 151 -7.28 17.88 2.83
C VAL A 151 -5.95 18.23 2.18
N THR A 152 -5.82 18.04 0.87
CA THR A 152 -4.62 18.44 0.10
C THR A 152 -4.37 19.93 0.22
N ARG A 153 -5.40 20.76 0.02
CA ARG A 153 -5.30 22.22 0.16
C ARG A 153 -4.95 22.63 1.59
N ALA A 154 -5.59 22.04 2.58
CA ALA A 154 -5.29 22.31 3.99
C ALA A 154 -3.84 21.94 4.34
N GLY A 155 -3.36 20.79 3.88
CA GLY A 155 -1.97 20.35 4.03
C GLY A 155 -0.98 21.33 3.39
N GLN A 156 -1.24 21.77 2.16
CA GLN A 156 -0.41 22.77 1.47
C GLN A 156 -0.35 24.10 2.23
N LEU A 157 -1.47 24.58 2.77
CA LEU A 157 -1.50 25.81 3.57
C LEU A 157 -0.69 25.66 4.86
N LYS A 158 -0.76 24.50 5.52
CA LYS A 158 0.06 24.18 6.70
C LYS A 158 1.54 24.14 6.34
N GLU A 159 1.93 23.41 5.30
CA GLU A 159 3.33 23.30 4.84
C GLU A 159 3.91 24.69 4.51
N ARG A 160 3.14 25.53 3.80
CA ARG A 160 3.52 26.92 3.50
C ARG A 160 3.72 27.75 4.77
N LYS A 161 2.80 27.69 5.73
CA LYS A 161 2.91 28.42 7.00
C LYS A 161 4.09 27.96 7.86
N MET A 162 4.40 26.67 7.83
CA MET A 162 5.52 26.09 8.57
C MET A 162 6.87 26.20 7.84
N GLY A 163 6.89 26.76 6.62
CA GLY A 163 8.10 26.84 5.80
C GLY A 163 8.64 25.49 5.33
N ILE A 164 7.84 24.42 5.38
CA ILE A 164 8.23 23.09 4.91
C ILE A 164 8.25 23.12 3.38
N LYS A 165 9.40 22.82 2.78
CA LYS A 165 9.57 22.68 1.33
C LYS A 165 9.90 21.23 0.97
N ALA A 166 9.54 20.84 -0.24
CA ALA A 166 10.00 19.57 -0.79
C ALA A 166 11.52 19.60 -0.97
N GLU A 167 12.19 18.46 -0.72
CA GLU A 167 13.65 18.35 -0.77
C GLU A 167 14.21 18.72 -2.15
N GLU A 168 13.52 18.30 -3.21
CA GLU A 168 13.94 18.52 -4.59
C GLU A 168 12.77 19.02 -5.43
N PHE A 169 12.10 20.09 -5.02
CA PHE A 169 10.85 20.51 -5.66
C PHE A 169 10.93 20.59 -7.20
N ASN A 170 10.16 19.74 -7.88
CA ASN A 170 10.03 19.73 -9.34
C ASN A 170 8.62 19.33 -9.73
N LEU A 171 7.82 20.32 -10.13
CA LEU A 171 6.40 20.13 -10.42
C LEU A 171 6.17 19.13 -11.56
N LYS A 172 6.89 19.27 -12.70
CA LYS A 172 6.68 18.41 -13.87
C LYS A 172 7.03 16.95 -13.57
N LYS A 173 8.21 16.70 -12.99
CA LYS A 173 8.64 15.34 -12.61
C LYS A 173 7.71 14.74 -11.56
N GLY A 174 7.38 15.54 -10.54
CA GLY A 174 6.51 15.11 -9.46
C GLY A 174 5.10 14.75 -9.93
N LEU A 175 4.51 15.53 -10.83
CA LEU A 175 3.18 15.22 -11.39
C LEU A 175 3.19 13.95 -12.23
N VAL A 176 4.20 13.76 -13.09
CA VAL A 176 4.33 12.53 -13.88
C VAL A 176 4.46 11.31 -12.97
N LEU A 177 5.29 11.40 -11.92
CA LEU A 177 5.44 10.34 -10.93
C LEU A 177 4.16 10.09 -10.13
N ALA A 178 3.40 11.13 -9.79
CA ALA A 178 2.13 11.01 -9.07
C ALA A 178 1.08 10.28 -9.92
N VAL A 179 0.99 10.60 -11.21
CA VAL A 179 0.07 9.94 -12.16
C VAL A 179 0.46 8.47 -12.33
N MET A 180 1.75 8.19 -12.59
CA MET A 180 2.23 6.81 -12.69
C MET A 180 2.00 6.04 -11.39
N CYS A 181 2.27 6.66 -10.24
CA CYS A 181 1.96 6.08 -8.94
C CYS A 181 0.48 5.70 -8.86
N GLY A 182 -0.43 6.61 -9.18
CA GLY A 182 -1.86 6.33 -9.11
C GLY A 182 -2.31 5.17 -10.00
N ILE A 183 -1.81 5.12 -11.24
CA ILE A 183 -2.14 4.06 -12.19
C ILE A 183 -1.58 2.70 -11.74
N PHE A 184 -0.29 2.65 -11.37
CA PHE A 184 0.35 1.41 -10.97
C PHE A 184 -0.16 0.89 -9.63
N SER A 185 -0.50 1.79 -8.69
CA SER A 185 -1.09 1.44 -7.40
C SER A 185 -2.46 0.76 -7.54
N ALA A 186 -3.21 1.01 -8.62
CA ALA A 186 -4.44 0.27 -8.93
C ALA A 186 -4.21 -1.23 -9.15
N GLY A 187 -2.95 -1.65 -9.34
CA GLY A 187 -2.57 -3.07 -9.37
C GLY A 187 -3.01 -3.85 -8.15
N MET A 188 -3.14 -3.21 -6.98
CA MET A 188 -3.71 -3.86 -5.79
C MET A 188 -5.16 -4.32 -6.05
N SER A 189 -5.99 -3.48 -6.69
CA SER A 189 -7.38 -3.84 -7.04
C SER A 189 -7.44 -4.99 -8.05
N PHE A 190 -6.58 -4.94 -9.09
CA PHE A 190 -6.52 -6.02 -10.08
C PHE A 190 -6.03 -7.34 -9.47
N ALA A 191 -5.04 -7.28 -8.57
CA ALA A 191 -4.53 -8.43 -7.86
C ALA A 191 -5.61 -9.06 -6.97
N MET A 192 -6.38 -8.24 -6.24
CA MET A 192 -7.51 -8.72 -5.44
C MET A 192 -8.59 -9.38 -6.30
N ASN A 193 -8.90 -8.83 -7.48
CA ASN A 193 -9.86 -9.44 -8.40
C ASN A 193 -9.33 -10.78 -8.97
N ALA A 194 -8.03 -10.85 -9.30
CA ALA A 194 -7.38 -12.07 -9.76
C ALA A 194 -7.26 -13.14 -8.66
N ALA A 195 -7.23 -12.72 -7.39
CA ALA A 195 -7.09 -13.60 -6.23
C ALA A 195 -8.41 -14.21 -5.74
N LYS A 196 -9.56 -13.94 -6.38
CA LYS A 196 -10.85 -14.54 -6.01
C LYS A 196 -10.81 -16.07 -5.82
N PRO A 197 -10.17 -16.87 -6.70
CA PRO A 197 -10.04 -18.31 -6.49
C PRO A 197 -9.29 -18.66 -5.19
N MET A 198 -8.34 -17.83 -4.78
CA MET A 198 -7.63 -17.99 -3.50
C MET A 198 -8.55 -17.71 -2.32
N HIS A 199 -9.40 -16.68 -2.41
CA HIS A 199 -10.37 -16.34 -1.36
C HIS A 199 -11.41 -17.45 -1.18
N GLU A 200 -11.92 -18.00 -2.28
CA GLU A 200 -12.87 -19.13 -2.28
C GLU A 200 -12.26 -20.38 -1.64
N ALA A 201 -11.02 -20.72 -1.99
CA ALA A 201 -10.31 -21.84 -1.38
C ALA A 201 -10.05 -21.62 0.12
N ALA A 202 -9.73 -20.38 0.55
CA ALA A 202 -9.56 -20.05 1.96
C ALA A 202 -10.89 -20.20 2.73
N ALA A 203 -11.99 -19.74 2.14
CA ALA A 203 -13.33 -19.92 2.70
C ALA A 203 -13.70 -21.40 2.84
N ALA A 204 -13.36 -22.23 1.84
CA ALA A 204 -13.59 -23.67 1.87
C ALA A 204 -12.80 -24.39 2.99
N LEU A 205 -11.68 -23.81 3.44
CA LEU A 205 -10.91 -24.28 4.59
C LEU A 205 -11.44 -23.78 5.94
N GLY A 206 -12.56 -23.05 5.95
CA GLY A 206 -13.19 -22.54 7.15
C GLY A 206 -12.59 -21.24 7.69
N VAL A 207 -11.79 -20.53 6.89
CA VAL A 207 -11.33 -19.18 7.25
C VAL A 207 -12.55 -18.25 7.34
N ASP A 208 -12.61 -17.45 8.41
CA ASP A 208 -13.68 -16.48 8.62
C ASP A 208 -13.85 -15.59 7.37
N PRO A 209 -15.08 -15.36 6.87
CA PRO A 209 -15.35 -14.52 5.70
C PRO A 209 -14.69 -13.13 5.75
N LEU A 210 -14.45 -12.58 6.95
CA LEU A 210 -13.73 -11.33 7.13
C LEU A 210 -12.26 -11.46 6.69
N TYR A 211 -11.64 -12.62 6.86
CA TYR A 211 -10.20 -12.81 6.68
C TYR A 211 -9.80 -13.62 5.44
N VAL A 212 -10.74 -14.06 4.59
CA VAL A 212 -10.48 -14.87 3.39
C VAL A 212 -9.57 -14.19 2.37
N ALA A 213 -9.54 -12.85 2.38
CA ALA A 213 -8.64 -12.06 1.55
C ALA A 213 -7.18 -12.14 2.02
N LEU A 214 -6.95 -12.35 3.32
CA LEU A 214 -5.64 -12.23 3.95
C LEU A 214 -4.57 -13.17 3.37
N PRO A 215 -4.87 -14.46 3.11
CA PRO A 215 -3.94 -15.37 2.44
C PRO A 215 -3.44 -14.89 1.07
N SER A 216 -4.28 -14.22 0.28
CA SER A 216 -3.86 -13.75 -1.04
C SER A 216 -2.75 -12.69 -0.98
N TYR A 217 -2.68 -11.90 0.11
CA TYR A 217 -1.65 -10.87 0.27
C TYR A 217 -0.24 -11.44 0.33
N VAL A 218 -0.03 -12.73 0.67
CA VAL A 218 1.30 -13.34 0.58
C VAL A 218 1.87 -13.26 -0.83
N VAL A 219 1.03 -13.52 -1.84
CA VAL A 219 1.44 -13.54 -3.25
C VAL A 219 1.46 -12.11 -3.81
N ILE A 220 0.44 -11.31 -3.48
CA ILE A 220 0.33 -9.91 -3.94
C ILE A 220 1.51 -9.08 -3.41
N MET A 221 1.73 -9.13 -2.09
CA MET A 221 2.81 -8.40 -1.44
C MET A 221 4.17 -8.98 -1.80
N GLY A 222 4.28 -10.29 -2.08
CA GLY A 222 5.50 -10.91 -2.59
C GLY A 222 5.97 -10.29 -3.91
N GLY A 223 5.06 -10.07 -4.86
CA GLY A 223 5.35 -9.34 -6.11
C GLY A 223 5.81 -7.91 -5.85
N GLY A 224 5.07 -7.19 -4.98
CA GLY A 224 5.40 -5.82 -4.61
C GLY A 224 6.76 -5.70 -3.89
N ALA A 225 7.08 -6.67 -3.03
CA ALA A 225 8.32 -6.75 -2.27
C ALA A 225 9.53 -6.91 -3.18
N ILE A 226 9.47 -7.78 -4.20
CA ILE A 226 10.58 -7.97 -5.14
C ILE A 226 10.91 -6.66 -5.86
N ILE A 227 9.90 -5.92 -6.30
CA ILE A 227 10.12 -4.64 -6.97
C ILE A 227 10.69 -3.59 -6.02
N ASN A 228 10.09 -3.42 -4.84
CA ASN A 228 10.52 -2.41 -3.87
C ASN A 228 11.91 -2.70 -3.29
N LEU A 229 12.12 -3.92 -2.80
CA LEU A 229 13.41 -4.33 -2.23
C LEU A 229 14.49 -4.38 -3.31
N GLY A 230 14.15 -4.86 -4.51
CA GLY A 230 15.04 -4.82 -5.66
C GLY A 230 15.51 -3.40 -5.98
N PHE A 231 14.59 -2.43 -6.02
CA PHE A 231 14.94 -1.02 -6.22
C PHE A 231 15.84 -0.49 -5.10
N CYS A 232 15.51 -0.74 -3.83
CA CYS A 232 16.31 -0.30 -2.70
C CYS A 232 17.72 -0.90 -2.72
N PHE A 233 17.85 -2.22 -2.92
CA PHE A 233 19.15 -2.89 -2.97
C PHE A 233 19.99 -2.46 -4.17
N ILE A 234 19.38 -2.26 -5.34
CA ILE A 234 20.09 -1.74 -6.52
C ILE A 234 20.63 -0.32 -6.24
N ARG A 235 19.84 0.54 -5.57
CA ARG A 235 20.31 1.89 -5.21
C ARG A 235 21.38 1.87 -4.14
N LEU A 236 21.24 1.05 -3.10
CA LEU A 236 22.28 0.83 -2.08
C LEU A 236 23.59 0.30 -2.69
N ALA A 237 23.53 -0.47 -3.79
CA ALA A 237 24.71 -0.98 -4.46
C ALA A 237 25.34 0.01 -5.46
N LYS A 238 24.53 0.81 -6.16
CA LYS A 238 25.00 1.68 -7.27
C LYS A 238 25.29 3.13 -6.87
N VAL A 239 24.66 3.64 -5.82
CA VAL A 239 24.83 5.03 -5.38
C VAL A 239 25.95 5.09 -4.35
N LYS A 240 27.05 5.78 -4.68
CA LYS A 240 28.26 5.81 -3.84
C LYS A 240 28.06 6.42 -2.46
N ASP A 241 27.09 7.32 -2.31
CA ASP A 241 26.77 7.98 -1.04
C ASP A 241 25.84 7.14 -0.14
N LEU A 242 25.32 6.02 -0.63
CA LEU A 242 24.48 5.10 0.12
C LEU A 242 25.31 3.90 0.57
N SER A 243 25.28 3.60 1.87
CA SER A 243 26.03 2.46 2.41
C SER A 243 25.29 1.79 3.54
N LEU A 244 24.85 0.55 3.28
CA LEU A 244 24.25 -0.30 4.31
C LEU A 244 25.27 -0.60 5.43
N LYS A 245 26.56 -0.70 5.10
CA LYS A 245 27.62 -0.85 6.11
C LYS A 245 27.72 0.38 7.00
N ALA A 246 27.59 1.59 6.45
CA ALA A 246 27.58 2.80 7.25
C ALA A 246 26.34 2.86 8.15
N ASP A 247 25.15 2.54 7.61
CA ASP A 247 23.89 2.51 8.37
C ASP A 247 23.93 1.53 9.56
N PHE A 248 24.60 0.39 9.42
CA PHE A 248 24.76 -0.63 10.48
C PHE A 248 26.08 -0.53 11.28
N SER A 249 26.92 0.48 11.02
CA SER A 249 28.11 0.79 11.83
C SER A 249 27.82 1.69 13.03
N LEU A 250 26.57 2.12 13.19
CA LEU A 250 26.12 2.99 14.27
C LEU A 250 26.13 2.26 15.63
N ALA A 251 26.00 3.02 16.72
CA ALA A 251 25.90 2.45 18.06
C ALA A 251 24.71 1.48 18.16
N LYS A 252 24.90 0.30 18.79
CA LYS A 252 23.87 -0.75 18.92
C LYS A 252 22.48 -0.22 19.37
N PRO A 253 22.37 0.66 20.39
CA PRO A 253 21.07 1.19 20.80
C PRO A 253 20.36 1.97 19.69
N LEU A 254 21.11 2.69 18.84
CA LEU A 254 20.58 3.46 17.73
C LEU A 254 20.09 2.55 16.60
N ILE A 255 20.82 1.46 16.31
CA ILE A 255 20.41 0.44 15.34
C ILE A 255 19.09 -0.19 15.79
N ILE A 256 18.99 -0.65 17.04
CA ILE A 256 17.77 -1.25 17.57
C ILE A 256 16.60 -0.26 17.49
N HIS A 257 16.82 1.00 17.89
CA HIS A 257 15.80 2.05 17.79
C HIS A 257 15.30 2.24 16.35
N ASN A 258 16.22 2.32 15.38
CA ASN A 258 15.88 2.49 13.97
C ASN A 258 15.15 1.27 13.38
N VAL A 259 15.57 0.06 13.73
CA VAL A 259 14.90 -1.19 13.34
C VAL A 259 13.47 -1.20 13.88
N LEU A 260 13.28 -0.92 15.17
CA LEU A 260 11.96 -0.94 15.80
C LEU A 260 11.02 0.12 15.21
N LEU A 261 11.51 1.33 14.94
CA LEU A 261 10.72 2.37 14.29
C LEU A 261 10.32 2.00 12.85
N SER A 262 11.26 1.43 12.10
CA SER A 262 11.00 0.99 10.72
C SER A 262 10.00 -0.18 10.69
N ALA A 263 10.17 -1.14 11.61
CA ALA A 263 9.25 -2.25 11.79
C ALA A 263 7.85 -1.79 12.22
N LEU A 264 7.76 -0.82 13.15
CA LEU A 264 6.49 -0.22 13.55
C LEU A 264 5.81 0.48 12.38
N GLY A 265 6.55 1.23 11.56
CA GLY A 265 6.02 1.84 10.35
C GLY A 265 5.46 0.80 9.37
N GLY A 266 6.18 -0.32 9.18
CA GLY A 266 5.71 -1.45 8.37
C GLY A 266 4.45 -2.11 8.95
N LEU A 267 4.42 -2.35 10.26
CA LEU A 267 3.25 -2.91 10.95
C LEU A 267 2.02 -2.01 10.79
N MET A 268 2.17 -0.71 11.06
CA MET A 268 1.09 0.27 10.92
C MET A 268 0.55 0.33 9.49
N TRP A 269 1.44 0.21 8.50
CA TRP A 269 1.04 0.16 7.10
C TRP A 269 0.26 -1.12 6.78
N TYR A 270 0.71 -2.28 7.26
CA TYR A 270 0.03 -3.55 6.97
C TYR A 270 -1.32 -3.69 7.68
N LEU A 271 -1.45 -3.14 8.90
CA LEU A 271 -2.68 -3.21 9.70
C LEU A 271 -3.93 -2.72 8.96
N GLN A 272 -3.77 -1.81 7.99
CA GLN A 272 -4.89 -1.35 7.16
C GLN A 272 -5.62 -2.53 6.48
N PHE A 273 -4.89 -3.54 5.99
CA PHE A 273 -5.49 -4.69 5.31
C PHE A 273 -6.25 -5.61 6.26
N PHE A 274 -5.87 -5.64 7.54
CA PHE A 274 -6.58 -6.40 8.56
C PHE A 274 -7.90 -5.73 8.94
N PHE A 275 -7.94 -4.40 8.97
CA PHE A 275 -9.12 -3.62 9.34
C PHE A 275 -10.05 -3.27 8.16
N TYR A 276 -9.58 -3.46 6.91
CA TYR A 276 -10.38 -3.35 5.69
C TYR A 276 -10.99 -4.70 5.26
N ALA A 277 -10.60 -5.77 5.95
CA ALA A 277 -11.10 -7.11 5.74
C ALA A 277 -12.57 -7.21 6.17
#